data_AF-A0A9X7HBK9-F1
#
_entry.id   AF-A0A9X7HBK9-F1
#
_cell.length_a   1.000
_cell.length_b   1.000
_cell.length_c   1.000
_cell.angle_alpha   90.00
_cell.angle_beta   90.00
_cell.angle_gamma   90.00
#
_symmetry.space_group_name_H-M   'P 1'
#
loop_
_entity.id
_entity.type
_entity.pdbx_description
1 polymer ?
#
loop_
_entity_poly.entity_id
_entity_poly.type
_entity_poly.pdbx_seq_one_letter_code
_entity_poly.pdbx_strand_id
1 'polypeptide(L)'
;MKIGKIINYHRKKQQMTQEQLCDGICSISHLSKIENNSKEVNIETLNLLCMKLGISIEDEKNKVSHIKLKLQEFYDAIERLHHKKANILYLDLTEYKEFVQYTELLYVYQLYMLRYTLFLNQVDLAEKLIEKMGQNTKMFSEFELFVWNVLNAIFNHKRNNFIKSLDLLEEVKDLRKQYRDDITEYYYLKSLMHCRLGQSALAIYFGNKALEVFKKRNNIIRMLDVKTILSIHLTETGEYERAENLLKEILDDAELIQNTTIEEMAWHNLGFLYGTQNFSEKALECYYKSLALIEKYTESYYLTIGNIATHLLKLQKNKQVVNMLEQELESFEDTTRIEYVKLRVLYFEAKNEEKALILYLVADGLPIMEKHGNRMKVYEYSERIAEYYQRQGDTLLANKYLQISLHQMKKTHNTGVLR
;
A
#
# COMPACT_ATOMS: atom_id res chain seq x y z
N MET A 1 -8.96 -13.03 -30.03
CA MET A 1 -7.92 -14.04 -30.22
C MET A 1 -7.16 -13.82 -31.52
N LYS A 2 -5.85 -13.59 -31.40
CA LYS A 2 -4.92 -13.46 -32.53
C LYS A 2 -4.30 -14.82 -32.89
N ILE A 3 -5.08 -15.69 -33.55
CA ILE A 3 -4.72 -17.10 -33.81
C ILE A 3 -3.37 -17.28 -34.51
N GLY A 4 -2.96 -16.34 -35.36
CA GLY A 4 -1.66 -16.41 -36.05
C GLY A 4 -0.46 -16.47 -35.10
N LYS A 5 -0.49 -15.71 -33.99
CA LYS A 5 0.57 -15.80 -32.98
C LYS A 5 0.57 -17.14 -32.25
N ILE A 6 -0.61 -17.73 -32.03
CA ILE A 6 -0.74 -19.06 -31.41
C ILE A 6 -0.17 -20.15 -32.34
N ILE A 7 -0.41 -20.04 -33.65
CA ILE A 7 0.23 -20.90 -34.66
C ILE A 7 1.76 -20.80 -34.57
N ASN A 8 2.31 -19.57 -34.47
CA ASN A 8 3.75 -19.35 -34.29
C ASN A 8 4.28 -20.04 -33.03
N TYR A 9 3.57 -19.91 -31.90
CA TYR A 9 3.93 -20.58 -30.64
C TYR A 9 4.04 -22.10 -30.82
N HIS A 10 2.99 -22.75 -31.35
CA HIS A 10 2.97 -24.20 -31.49
C HIS A 10 4.00 -24.70 -32.50
N ARG A 11 4.17 -23.97 -33.62
CA ARG A 11 5.22 -24.28 -34.60
C ARG A 11 6.61 -24.26 -33.96
N LYS A 12 6.94 -23.22 -33.20
CA LYS A 12 8.22 -23.11 -32.50
C LYS A 12 8.38 -24.20 -31.43
N LYS A 13 7.32 -24.51 -30.69
CA LYS A 13 7.32 -25.57 -29.68
C LYS A 13 7.60 -26.95 -30.29
N GLN A 14 7.11 -27.20 -31.51
CA GLN A 14 7.38 -28.42 -32.28
C GLN A 14 8.68 -28.35 -33.12
N GLN A 15 9.45 -27.25 -33.00
CA GLN A 15 10.69 -27.02 -33.76
C GLN A 15 10.51 -27.07 -35.29
N MET A 16 9.31 -26.75 -35.79
CA MET A 16 9.02 -26.73 -37.22
C MET A 16 9.45 -25.40 -37.87
N THR A 17 10.02 -25.47 -39.06
CA THR A 17 10.27 -24.29 -39.91
C THR A 17 8.96 -23.78 -40.52
N GLN A 18 8.94 -22.52 -40.98
CA GLN A 18 7.77 -21.99 -41.69
C GLN A 18 7.50 -22.76 -42.98
N GLU A 19 8.55 -23.17 -43.70
CA GLU A 19 8.45 -23.99 -44.91
C GLU A 19 7.77 -25.32 -44.63
N GLN A 20 8.19 -26.04 -43.59
CA GLN A 20 7.57 -27.31 -43.20
C GLN A 20 6.10 -27.15 -42.83
N LEU A 21 5.72 -26.09 -42.13
CA LEU A 21 4.33 -25.87 -41.75
C LEU A 21 3.46 -25.44 -42.94
N CYS A 22 3.94 -24.54 -43.80
CA CYS A 22 3.13 -24.02 -44.91
C CYS A 22 3.05 -24.97 -46.11
N ASP A 23 3.93 -25.97 -46.21
CA ASP A 23 3.96 -26.94 -47.31
C ASP A 23 2.58 -27.57 -47.57
N GLY A 24 2.15 -27.51 -48.83
CA GLY A 24 0.83 -27.95 -49.29
C GLY A 24 -0.36 -27.06 -48.90
N ILE A 25 -0.14 -25.94 -48.18
CA ILE A 25 -1.22 -25.11 -47.63
C ILE A 25 -1.14 -23.66 -48.13
N CYS A 26 0.02 -23.00 -47.99
CA CYS A 26 0.23 -21.61 -48.43
C CYS A 26 1.72 -21.30 -48.65
N SER A 27 2.06 -20.08 -49.11
CA SER A 27 3.47 -19.69 -49.25
C SER A 27 4.11 -19.28 -47.92
N ILE A 28 5.44 -19.42 -47.80
CA ILE A 28 6.20 -19.02 -46.60
C ILE A 28 5.95 -17.55 -46.23
N SER A 29 5.95 -16.66 -47.23
CA SER A 29 5.63 -15.24 -47.02
C SER A 29 4.21 -15.03 -46.51
N HIS A 30 3.25 -15.84 -46.98
CA HIS A 30 1.89 -15.80 -46.48
C HIS A 30 1.82 -16.27 -45.03
N LEU A 31 2.42 -17.41 -44.67
CA LEU A 31 2.49 -17.89 -43.29
C LEU A 31 3.16 -16.88 -42.36
N SER A 32 4.27 -16.25 -42.77
CA SER A 32 4.90 -15.20 -41.96
C SER A 32 3.97 -14.01 -41.70
N LYS A 33 3.10 -13.66 -42.65
CA LYS A 33 2.10 -12.59 -42.47
C LYS A 33 0.99 -13.01 -41.52
N ILE A 34 0.56 -14.28 -41.58
CA ILE A 34 -0.38 -14.90 -40.65
C ILE A 34 0.18 -14.84 -39.23
N GLU A 35 1.41 -15.33 -39.03
CA GLU A 35 2.05 -15.41 -37.70
C GLU A 35 2.22 -14.05 -37.01
N ASN A 36 2.34 -12.98 -37.80
CA ASN A 36 2.45 -11.60 -37.32
C ASN A 36 1.10 -10.86 -37.23
N ASN A 37 -0.03 -11.51 -37.57
CA ASN A 37 -1.38 -10.92 -37.69
C ASN A 37 -1.43 -9.66 -38.59
N SER A 38 -0.74 -9.70 -39.72
CA SER A 38 -0.62 -8.55 -40.63
C SER A 38 -1.65 -8.52 -41.77
N LYS A 39 -2.51 -9.55 -41.90
CA LYS A 39 -3.54 -9.65 -42.93
C LYS A 39 -4.73 -10.48 -42.42
N GLU A 40 -5.95 -10.17 -42.87
CA GLU A 40 -7.10 -11.07 -42.73
C GLU A 40 -6.89 -12.31 -43.61
N VAL A 41 -7.14 -13.48 -43.02
CA VAL A 41 -6.80 -14.79 -43.60
C VAL A 41 -8.07 -15.61 -43.72
N ASN A 42 -8.19 -16.39 -44.80
CA ASN A 42 -9.26 -17.35 -44.93
C ASN A 42 -9.21 -18.38 -43.78
N ILE A 43 -10.36 -18.64 -43.17
CA ILE A 43 -10.57 -19.60 -42.08
C ILE A 43 -10.10 -21.01 -42.50
N GLU A 44 -10.29 -21.39 -43.77
CA GLU A 44 -9.86 -22.69 -44.29
C GLU A 44 -8.34 -22.87 -44.18
N THR A 45 -7.55 -21.86 -44.56
CA THR A 45 -6.09 -21.88 -44.45
C THR A 45 -5.64 -22.01 -42.99
N LEU A 46 -6.30 -21.28 -42.08
CA LEU A 46 -6.01 -21.38 -40.65
C LEU A 46 -6.32 -22.77 -40.10
N ASN A 47 -7.45 -23.37 -40.50
CA ASN A 47 -7.82 -24.73 -40.08
C ASN A 47 -6.81 -25.76 -40.59
N LEU A 48 -6.35 -25.67 -41.84
CA LEU A 48 -5.33 -26.59 -42.37
C LEU A 48 -4.00 -26.48 -41.62
N LEU A 49 -3.56 -25.26 -41.29
CA LEU A 49 -2.35 -25.03 -40.49
C LEU A 49 -2.50 -25.60 -39.07
N CYS A 50 -3.64 -25.37 -38.43
CA CYS A 50 -3.96 -25.91 -37.11
C CYS A 50 -4.00 -27.44 -37.10
N MET A 51 -4.64 -28.06 -38.10
CA MET A 51 -4.66 -29.52 -38.27
C MET A 51 -3.25 -30.09 -38.39
N LYS A 52 -2.36 -29.46 -39.17
CA LYS A 52 -0.97 -29.89 -39.32
C LYS A 52 -0.15 -29.78 -38.03
N LEU A 53 -0.49 -28.81 -37.17
CA LEU A 53 0.10 -28.65 -35.84
C LEU A 53 -0.57 -29.54 -34.77
N GLY A 54 -1.64 -30.27 -35.09
CA GLY A 54 -2.38 -31.07 -34.12
C GLY A 54 -3.14 -30.24 -33.08
N ILE A 55 -3.55 -29.02 -33.45
CA ILE A 55 -4.31 -28.11 -32.57
C ILE A 55 -5.65 -27.74 -33.19
N SER A 56 -6.58 -27.30 -32.35
CA SER A 56 -7.88 -26.75 -32.77
C SER A 56 -7.97 -25.28 -32.40
N ILE A 57 -8.52 -24.46 -33.30
CA ILE A 57 -8.77 -23.03 -33.04
C ILE A 57 -9.69 -22.86 -31.82
N GLU A 58 -10.70 -23.72 -31.69
CA GLU A 58 -11.67 -23.64 -30.60
C GLU A 58 -11.04 -24.02 -29.25
N ASP A 59 -10.21 -25.06 -29.21
CA ASP A 59 -9.52 -25.47 -27.99
C ASP A 59 -8.55 -24.39 -27.51
N GLU A 60 -7.82 -23.76 -28.42
CA GLU A 60 -6.92 -22.65 -28.09
C GLU A 60 -7.68 -21.41 -27.61
N LYS A 61 -8.85 -21.13 -28.19
CA LYS A 61 -9.74 -20.05 -27.74
C LYS A 61 -10.29 -20.32 -26.34
N ASN A 62 -10.68 -21.56 -26.06
CA ASN A 62 -11.13 -22.00 -24.74
C ASN A 62 -10.00 -21.89 -23.72
N LYS A 63 -8.77 -22.26 -24.10
CA LYS A 63 -7.58 -22.11 -23.28
C LYS A 63 -7.28 -20.64 -22.95
N VAL A 64 -7.34 -19.73 -23.91
CA VAL A 64 -7.17 -18.29 -23.68
C VAL A 64 -8.24 -17.77 -22.72
N SER A 65 -9.50 -18.17 -22.91
CA SER A 65 -10.62 -17.78 -22.04
C SER A 65 -10.43 -18.30 -20.61
N HIS A 66 -9.96 -19.54 -20.46
CA HIS A 66 -9.62 -20.12 -19.16
C HIS A 66 -8.52 -19.36 -18.43
N ILE A 67 -7.43 -19.02 -19.13
CA ILE A 67 -6.33 -18.22 -18.56
C ILE A 67 -6.83 -16.84 -18.13
N LYS A 68 -7.72 -16.21 -18.93
CA LYS A 68 -8.32 -14.92 -18.59
C LYS A 68 -9.13 -15.00 -17.29
N LEU A 69 -9.93 -16.04 -17.10
CA LEU A 69 -10.68 -16.26 -15.85
C LEU A 69 -9.73 -16.46 -14.67
N LYS A 70 -8.69 -17.29 -14.82
CA LYS A 70 -7.67 -17.49 -13.77
C LYS A 70 -6.94 -16.20 -13.40
N LEU A 71 -6.62 -15.34 -14.38
CA LEU A 71 -6.03 -14.03 -14.11
C LEU A 71 -6.98 -13.14 -13.29
N GLN A 72 -8.28 -13.14 -13.59
CA GLN A 72 -9.27 -12.40 -12.80
C GLN A 72 -9.38 -12.94 -11.37
N GLU A 73 -9.44 -14.25 -11.19
CA GLU A 73 -9.44 -14.89 -9.87
C GLU A 73 -8.16 -14.60 -9.08
N PHE A 74 -7.02 -14.54 -9.77
CA PHE A 74 -5.73 -14.24 -9.19
C PHE A 74 -5.67 -12.81 -8.65
N TYR A 75 -6.12 -11.85 -9.45
CA TYR A 75 -6.20 -10.46 -9.01
C TYR A 75 -7.15 -10.29 -7.82
N ASP A 76 -8.33 -10.90 -7.87
CA ASP A 76 -9.31 -10.87 -6.78
C ASP A 76 -8.76 -11.52 -5.50
N ALA A 77 -8.04 -12.64 -5.61
CA ALA A 77 -7.37 -13.27 -4.47
C ALA A 77 -6.32 -12.35 -3.82
N ILE A 78 -5.57 -11.60 -4.63
CA ILE A 78 -4.59 -10.62 -4.12
C ILE A 78 -5.32 -9.44 -3.45
N GLU A 79 -6.35 -8.91 -4.07
CA GLU A 79 -7.11 -7.77 -3.55
C GLU A 79 -7.77 -8.10 -2.20
N ARG A 80 -8.28 -9.32 -2.05
CA ARG A 80 -8.87 -9.87 -0.82
C ARG A 80 -7.85 -10.37 0.20
N LEU A 81 -6.56 -10.17 -0.05
CA LEU A 81 -5.47 -10.62 0.84
C LEU A 81 -5.45 -12.14 1.10
N HIS A 82 -5.98 -12.94 0.18
CA HIS A 82 -5.99 -14.41 0.29
C HIS A 82 -4.65 -15.01 -0.13
N HIS A 83 -3.62 -14.87 0.72
CA HIS A 83 -2.23 -15.26 0.43
C HIS A 83 -2.08 -16.67 -0.16
N LYS A 84 -2.70 -17.68 0.47
CA LYS A 84 -2.63 -19.08 0.02
C LYS A 84 -3.25 -19.27 -1.38
N LYS A 85 -4.44 -18.72 -1.61
CA LYS A 85 -5.15 -18.81 -2.91
C LYS A 85 -4.36 -18.09 -4.00
N ALA A 86 -3.86 -16.89 -3.71
CA ALA A 86 -3.03 -16.14 -4.65
C ALA A 86 -1.77 -16.92 -5.04
N ASN A 87 -1.08 -17.56 -4.08
CA ASN A 87 0.11 -18.37 -4.38
C ASN A 87 -0.20 -19.59 -5.26
N ILE A 88 -1.31 -20.29 -4.99
CA ILE A 88 -1.74 -21.44 -5.82
C ILE A 88 -2.00 -20.98 -7.27
N LEU A 89 -2.76 -19.89 -7.44
CA LEU A 89 -3.05 -19.32 -8.75
C LEU A 89 -1.80 -18.81 -9.47
N TYR A 90 -0.84 -18.25 -8.73
CA TYR A 90 0.45 -17.83 -9.28
C TYR A 90 1.21 -19.03 -9.87
N LEU A 91 1.35 -20.13 -9.13
CA LEU A 91 2.04 -21.35 -9.59
C LEU A 91 1.38 -21.99 -10.80
N ASP A 92 0.05 -21.94 -10.88
CA ASP A 92 -0.72 -22.42 -12.03
C ASP A 92 -0.53 -21.49 -13.25
N LEU A 93 -0.60 -20.17 -13.04
CA LEU A 93 -0.40 -19.19 -14.11
C LEU A 93 1.02 -19.18 -14.69
N THR A 94 2.05 -19.57 -13.95
CA THR A 94 3.42 -19.65 -14.48
C THR A 94 3.59 -20.76 -15.52
N GLU A 95 2.76 -21.82 -15.49
CA GLU A 95 2.77 -22.87 -16.52
C GLU A 95 2.38 -22.33 -17.91
N TYR A 96 1.59 -21.25 -17.96
CA TYR A 96 1.16 -20.61 -19.20
C TYR A 96 2.08 -19.49 -19.67
N LYS A 97 3.19 -19.21 -18.97
CA LYS A 97 4.08 -18.07 -19.24
C LYS A 97 4.56 -17.99 -20.69
N GLU A 98 4.91 -19.13 -21.29
CA GLU A 98 5.37 -19.16 -22.68
C GLU A 98 4.22 -18.94 -23.67
N PHE A 99 3.07 -19.59 -23.42
CA PHE A 99 1.88 -19.47 -24.26
C PHE A 99 1.35 -18.04 -24.31
N VAL A 100 1.27 -17.37 -23.16
CA VAL A 100 0.71 -16.02 -23.03
C VAL A 100 1.51 -14.95 -23.79
N GLN A 101 2.81 -15.18 -24.06
CA GLN A 101 3.61 -14.28 -24.92
C GLN A 101 3.06 -14.14 -26.34
N TYR A 102 2.25 -15.11 -26.77
CA TYR A 102 1.66 -15.18 -28.10
C TYR A 102 0.17 -14.85 -28.11
N THR A 103 -0.39 -14.34 -27.00
CA THR A 103 -1.81 -13.98 -26.91
C THR A 103 -1.99 -12.48 -26.66
N GLU A 104 -3.23 -12.01 -26.73
CA GLU A 104 -3.62 -10.68 -26.28
C GLU A 104 -3.50 -10.47 -24.76
N LEU A 105 -3.25 -11.52 -23.97
CA LEU A 105 -3.19 -11.44 -22.50
C LEU A 105 -1.80 -11.05 -21.98
N LEU A 106 -0.81 -10.85 -22.86
CA LEU A 106 0.60 -10.65 -22.49
C LEU A 106 0.80 -9.58 -21.42
N TYR A 107 0.28 -8.36 -21.64
CA TYR A 107 0.55 -7.27 -20.69
C TYR A 107 -0.28 -7.40 -19.43
N VAL A 108 -1.56 -7.80 -19.52
CA VAL A 108 -2.39 -8.10 -18.34
C VAL A 108 -1.71 -9.14 -17.45
N TYR A 109 -1.18 -10.21 -18.03
CA TYR A 109 -0.43 -11.23 -17.30
C TYR A 109 0.79 -10.63 -16.59
N GLN A 110 1.62 -9.86 -17.30
CA GLN A 110 2.81 -9.22 -16.71
C GLN A 110 2.46 -8.25 -15.58
N LEU A 111 1.40 -7.45 -15.77
CA LEU A 111 0.90 -6.51 -14.76
C LEU A 111 0.42 -7.27 -13.52
N TYR A 112 -0.28 -8.39 -13.68
CA TYR A 112 -0.79 -9.16 -12.53
C TYR A 112 0.34 -9.88 -11.79
N MET A 113 1.39 -10.32 -12.50
CA MET A 113 2.61 -10.79 -11.85
C MET A 113 3.29 -9.67 -11.06
N LEU A 114 3.38 -8.44 -11.59
CA LEU A 114 3.88 -7.29 -10.85
C LEU A 114 3.02 -6.99 -9.60
N ARG A 115 1.69 -7.04 -9.72
CA ARG A 115 0.77 -6.88 -8.58
C ARG A 115 1.04 -7.89 -7.48
N TYR A 116 1.36 -9.14 -7.84
CA TYR A 116 1.71 -10.19 -6.90
C TYR A 116 3.07 -9.98 -6.25
N THR A 117 4.09 -9.56 -7.01
CA THR A 117 5.39 -9.15 -6.44
C THR A 117 5.23 -8.03 -5.41
N LEU A 118 4.40 -7.03 -5.71
CA LEU A 118 4.05 -5.97 -4.75
C LEU A 118 3.29 -6.53 -3.54
N PHE A 119 2.38 -7.49 -3.74
CA PHE A 119 1.64 -8.14 -2.66
C PHE A 119 2.56 -8.90 -1.69
N LEU A 120 3.62 -9.54 -2.20
CA LEU A 120 4.65 -10.21 -1.40
C LEU A 120 5.69 -9.23 -0.79
N ASN A 121 5.50 -7.93 -0.97
CA ASN A 121 6.41 -6.88 -0.50
C ASN A 121 7.85 -6.97 -1.06
N GLN A 122 8.03 -7.55 -2.25
CA GLN A 122 9.33 -7.68 -2.91
C GLN A 122 9.63 -6.43 -3.75
N VAL A 123 9.89 -5.30 -3.08
CA VAL A 123 10.00 -3.97 -3.70
C VAL A 123 11.13 -3.90 -4.74
N ASP A 124 12.30 -4.48 -4.44
CA ASP A 124 13.45 -4.46 -5.36
C ASP A 124 13.18 -5.23 -6.66
N LEU A 125 12.46 -6.35 -6.57
CA LEU A 125 12.05 -7.10 -7.75
C LEU A 125 11.00 -6.34 -8.55
N ALA A 126 10.05 -5.69 -7.88
CA ALA A 126 9.04 -4.86 -8.52
C ALA A 126 9.67 -3.69 -9.29
N GLU A 127 10.71 -3.05 -8.75
CA GLU A 127 11.44 -1.97 -9.43
C GLU A 127 12.03 -2.43 -10.76
N LYS A 128 12.75 -3.58 -10.76
CA LYS A 128 13.32 -4.17 -11.99
C LYS A 128 12.25 -4.51 -13.04
N LEU A 129 11.10 -5.02 -12.60
CA LEU A 129 9.97 -5.33 -13.48
C LEU A 129 9.37 -4.04 -14.08
N ILE A 130 9.21 -3.00 -13.26
CA ILE A 130 8.68 -1.71 -13.69
C ILE A 130 9.62 -1.05 -14.71
N GLU A 131 10.94 -1.03 -14.47
CA GLU A 131 11.92 -0.48 -15.42
C GLU A 131 11.85 -1.17 -16.79
N LYS A 132 11.77 -2.51 -16.78
CA LYS A 132 11.67 -3.29 -18.01
C LYS A 132 10.35 -3.05 -18.75
N MET A 133 9.23 -3.00 -18.03
CA MET A 133 7.90 -2.82 -18.62
C MET A 133 7.65 -1.39 -19.09
N GLY A 134 8.26 -0.39 -18.42
CA GLY A 134 8.12 1.03 -18.72
C GLY A 134 8.48 1.40 -20.17
N GLN A 135 9.34 0.61 -20.82
CA GLN A 135 9.74 0.79 -22.22
C GLN A 135 8.60 0.50 -23.22
N ASN A 136 7.61 -0.30 -22.81
CA ASN A 136 6.53 -0.80 -23.67
C ASN A 136 5.16 -0.18 -23.37
N THR A 137 5.08 0.84 -22.51
CA THR A 137 3.81 1.46 -22.08
C THR A 137 2.99 2.03 -23.24
N LYS A 138 3.65 2.47 -24.32
CA LYS A 138 2.98 2.93 -25.56
C LYS A 138 2.15 1.84 -26.26
N MET A 139 2.42 0.57 -25.96
CA MET A 139 1.70 -0.57 -26.54
C MET A 139 0.52 -1.02 -25.68
N PHE A 140 0.32 -0.41 -24.51
CA PHE A 140 -0.78 -0.75 -23.62
C PHE A 140 -2.09 -0.23 -24.18
N SER A 141 -3.13 -1.06 -24.06
CA SER A 141 -4.51 -0.61 -24.11
C SER A 141 -4.83 0.33 -22.95
N GLU A 142 -5.96 1.04 -23.04
CA GLU A 142 -6.44 1.91 -21.95
C GLU A 142 -6.58 1.15 -20.62
N PHE A 143 -7.05 -0.09 -20.66
CA PHE A 143 -7.16 -0.94 -19.47
C PHE A 143 -5.79 -1.26 -18.87
N GLU A 144 -4.83 -1.67 -19.69
CA GLU A 144 -3.48 -2.01 -19.25
C GLU A 144 -2.74 -0.77 -18.71
N LEU A 145 -2.96 0.41 -19.31
CA LEU A 145 -2.43 1.68 -18.81
C LEU A 145 -3.05 2.08 -17.46
N PHE A 146 -4.36 1.84 -17.28
CA PHE A 146 -5.04 2.05 -16.01
C PHE A 146 -4.44 1.19 -14.90
N VAL A 147 -4.34 -0.13 -15.15
CA VAL A 147 -3.73 -1.08 -14.20
C VAL A 147 -2.28 -0.68 -13.93
N TRP A 148 -1.48 -0.39 -14.97
CA TRP A 148 -0.09 0.03 -14.83
C TRP A 148 0.09 1.20 -13.87
N ASN A 149 -0.73 2.26 -13.99
CA ASN A 149 -0.65 3.42 -13.11
C ASN A 149 -1.07 3.09 -11.67
N VAL A 150 -2.13 2.29 -11.50
CA VAL A 150 -2.53 1.80 -10.16
C VAL A 150 -1.40 1.00 -9.50
N LEU A 151 -0.72 0.11 -10.24
CA LEU A 151 0.39 -0.67 -9.69
C LEU A 151 1.61 0.19 -9.37
N ASN A 152 1.92 1.18 -10.20
CA ASN A 152 3.00 2.13 -9.92
C ASN A 152 2.66 3.02 -8.72
N ALA A 153 1.39 3.36 -8.50
CA ALA A 153 0.95 4.06 -7.30
C ALA A 153 1.19 3.19 -6.04
N ILE A 154 0.85 1.89 -6.08
CA ILE A 154 1.16 0.94 -5.00
C ILE A 154 2.68 0.85 -4.75
N PHE A 155 3.49 0.76 -5.80
CA PHE A 155 4.95 0.72 -5.69
C PHE A 155 5.51 2.00 -5.03
N ASN A 156 5.06 3.17 -5.46
CA ASN A 156 5.51 4.45 -4.89
C ASN A 156 5.03 4.63 -3.44
N HIS A 157 3.83 4.15 -3.11
CA HIS A 157 3.36 4.09 -1.72
C HIS A 157 4.31 3.27 -0.84
N LYS A 158 4.74 2.09 -1.28
CA LYS A 158 5.69 1.24 -0.54
C LYS A 158 7.07 1.88 -0.35
N ARG A 159 7.42 2.84 -1.19
CA ARG A 159 8.63 3.66 -1.07
C ARG A 159 8.42 4.98 -0.33
N ASN A 160 7.26 5.17 0.30
CA ASN A 160 6.85 6.42 0.97
C ASN A 160 6.78 7.65 0.04
N ASN A 161 6.66 7.45 -1.27
CA ASN A 161 6.52 8.50 -2.28
C ASN A 161 5.02 8.81 -2.54
N PHE A 162 4.32 9.32 -1.53
CA PHE A 162 2.85 9.47 -1.57
C PHE A 162 2.35 10.48 -2.63
N ILE A 163 3.08 11.56 -2.86
CA ILE A 163 2.72 12.57 -3.88
C ILE A 163 2.80 11.96 -5.29
N LYS A 164 3.92 11.28 -5.60
CA LYS A 164 4.08 10.60 -6.88
C LYS A 164 3.03 9.51 -7.10
N SER A 165 2.61 8.82 -6.03
CA SER A 165 1.50 7.87 -6.08
C SER A 165 0.18 8.55 -6.49
N LEU A 166 -0.13 9.73 -5.93
CA LEU A 166 -1.30 10.51 -6.31
C LEU A 166 -1.23 11.01 -7.76
N ASP A 167 -0.07 11.48 -8.21
CA ASP A 167 0.14 11.97 -9.58
C ASP A 167 -0.18 10.86 -10.61
N LEU A 168 0.33 9.64 -10.37
CA LEU A 168 0.06 8.47 -11.22
C LEU A 168 -1.43 8.10 -11.27
N LEU A 169 -2.14 8.20 -10.15
CA LEU A 169 -3.59 7.97 -10.14
C LEU A 169 -4.33 9.08 -10.90
N GLU A 170 -3.84 10.32 -10.83
CA GLU A 170 -4.44 11.45 -11.53
C GLU A 170 -4.28 11.34 -13.06
N GLU A 171 -3.18 10.76 -13.56
CA GLU A 171 -2.96 10.50 -14.99
C GLU A 171 -4.07 9.64 -15.63
N VAL A 172 -4.65 8.71 -14.87
CA VAL A 172 -5.67 7.77 -15.36
C VAL A 172 -7.07 8.06 -14.81
N LYS A 173 -7.28 9.27 -14.27
CA LYS A 173 -8.55 9.63 -13.64
C LYS A 173 -9.73 9.43 -14.57
N ASP A 174 -9.64 9.76 -15.85
CA ASP A 174 -10.81 9.76 -16.74
C ASP A 174 -11.30 8.33 -17.05
N LEU A 175 -10.40 7.35 -16.93
CA LEU A 175 -10.69 5.93 -17.07
C LEU A 175 -11.26 5.30 -15.78
N ARG A 176 -11.19 5.99 -14.63
CA ARG A 176 -11.57 5.44 -13.31
C ARG A 176 -13.00 4.94 -13.23
N LYS A 177 -13.93 5.53 -13.99
CA LYS A 177 -15.35 5.12 -14.00
C LYS A 177 -15.55 3.87 -14.85
N GLN A 178 -14.83 3.78 -15.97
CA GLN A 178 -14.90 2.68 -16.91
C GLN A 178 -14.37 1.38 -16.29
N TYR A 179 -13.24 1.46 -15.58
CA TYR A 179 -12.58 0.29 -14.98
C TYR A 179 -12.80 0.17 -13.45
N ARG A 180 -13.78 0.88 -12.90
CA ARG A 180 -14.08 0.95 -11.45
C ARG A 180 -14.30 -0.44 -10.85
N ASP A 181 -15.04 -1.28 -11.56
CA ASP A 181 -15.46 -2.60 -11.08
C ASP A 181 -14.41 -3.68 -11.39
N ASP A 182 -13.51 -3.44 -12.35
CA ASP A 182 -12.41 -4.35 -12.71
C ASP A 182 -11.21 -4.20 -11.77
N ILE A 183 -10.87 -2.96 -11.43
CA ILE A 183 -9.71 -2.61 -10.58
C ILE A 183 -10.20 -1.65 -9.49
N THR A 184 -10.58 -2.24 -8.36
CA THR A 184 -11.34 -1.54 -7.31
C THR A 184 -10.46 -0.66 -6.41
N GLU A 185 -9.14 -0.86 -6.47
CA GLU A 185 -8.14 -0.27 -5.57
C GLU A 185 -7.94 1.24 -5.81
N TYR A 186 -8.40 1.81 -6.93
CA TYR A 186 -8.14 3.22 -7.29
C TYR A 186 -8.57 4.21 -6.20
N TYR A 187 -9.82 4.15 -5.75
CA TYR A 187 -10.33 5.09 -4.74
C TYR A 187 -9.73 4.82 -3.37
N TYR A 188 -9.49 3.55 -3.04
CA TYR A 188 -8.82 3.15 -1.82
C TYR A 188 -7.41 3.74 -1.74
N LEU A 189 -6.62 3.64 -2.82
CA LEU A 189 -5.28 4.19 -2.87
C LEU A 189 -5.29 5.72 -2.75
N LYS A 190 -6.24 6.42 -3.39
CA LYS A 190 -6.38 7.87 -3.17
C LYS A 190 -6.68 8.18 -1.70
N SER A 191 -7.62 7.48 -1.08
CA SER A 191 -7.95 7.64 0.34
C SER A 191 -6.73 7.40 1.23
N LEU A 192 -6.00 6.31 0.98
CA LEU A 192 -4.80 5.93 1.72
C LEU A 192 -3.67 6.95 1.54
N MET A 193 -3.44 7.48 0.34
CA MET A 193 -2.39 8.49 0.10
C MET A 193 -2.74 9.81 0.81
N HIS A 194 -3.99 10.25 0.71
CA HIS A 194 -4.45 11.44 1.45
C HIS A 194 -4.39 11.22 2.97
N CYS A 195 -4.64 9.99 3.44
CA CYS A 195 -4.43 9.63 4.84
C CYS A 195 -2.97 9.75 5.27
N ARG A 196 -2.04 9.19 4.50
CA ARG A 196 -0.59 9.32 4.75
C ARG A 196 -0.09 10.76 4.68
N LEU A 197 -0.81 11.64 3.97
CA LEU A 197 -0.51 13.06 3.88
C LEU A 197 -1.25 13.91 4.91
N GLY A 198 -2.08 13.36 5.80
CA GLY A 198 -2.84 14.13 6.81
C GLY A 198 -3.96 15.00 6.22
N GLN A 199 -4.45 14.68 5.02
CA GLN A 199 -5.46 15.46 4.31
C GLN A 199 -6.87 14.90 4.55
N SER A 200 -7.41 15.12 5.75
CA SER A 200 -8.61 14.45 6.28
C SER A 200 -9.83 14.56 5.36
N ALA A 201 -10.12 15.75 4.80
CA ALA A 201 -11.27 15.94 3.91
C ALA A 201 -11.21 15.08 2.63
N LEU A 202 -10.02 14.98 2.01
CA LEU A 202 -9.82 14.18 0.81
C LEU A 202 -9.77 12.68 1.14
N ALA A 203 -9.15 12.32 2.26
CA ALA A 203 -9.13 10.95 2.75
C ALA A 203 -10.56 10.41 2.99
N ILE A 204 -11.42 11.20 3.63
CA ILE A 204 -12.85 10.89 3.85
C ILE A 204 -13.60 10.79 2.52
N TYR A 205 -13.43 11.77 1.63
CA TYR A 205 -14.12 11.79 0.34
C TYR A 205 -13.84 10.54 -0.51
N PHE A 206 -12.55 10.20 -0.67
CA PHE A 206 -12.18 9.03 -1.45
C PHE A 206 -12.43 7.72 -0.69
N GLY A 207 -12.36 7.74 0.64
CA GLY A 207 -12.70 6.59 1.49
C GLY A 207 -14.16 6.16 1.30
N ASN A 208 -15.10 7.11 1.33
CA ASN A 208 -16.51 6.81 1.07
C ASN A 208 -16.73 6.20 -0.32
N LYS A 209 -16.04 6.71 -1.36
CA LYS A 209 -16.10 6.13 -2.72
C LYS A 209 -15.52 4.72 -2.79
N ALA A 210 -14.44 4.45 -2.07
CA ALA A 210 -13.85 3.12 -1.97
C ALA A 210 -14.81 2.15 -1.27
N LEU A 211 -15.44 2.60 -0.17
CA LEU A 211 -16.40 1.80 0.59
C LEU A 211 -17.60 1.36 -0.28
N GLU A 212 -18.12 2.25 -1.14
CA GLU A 212 -19.17 1.89 -2.10
C GLU A 212 -18.73 0.76 -3.06
N VAL A 213 -17.50 0.81 -3.57
CA VAL A 213 -16.97 -0.21 -4.49
C VAL A 213 -16.83 -1.55 -3.78
N PHE A 214 -16.17 -1.56 -2.62
CA PHE A 214 -15.94 -2.80 -1.89
C PHE A 214 -17.22 -3.41 -1.33
N LYS A 215 -18.22 -2.58 -0.98
CA LYS A 215 -19.57 -3.05 -0.62
C LYS A 215 -20.23 -3.77 -1.79
N LYS A 216 -20.19 -3.21 -3.01
CA LYS A 216 -20.73 -3.87 -4.21
C LYS A 216 -20.02 -5.19 -4.53
N ARG A 217 -18.72 -5.28 -4.23
CA ARG A 217 -17.87 -6.47 -4.46
C ARG A 217 -17.87 -7.47 -3.30
N ASN A 218 -18.59 -7.19 -2.20
CA ASN A 218 -18.56 -7.96 -0.96
C ASN A 218 -17.11 -8.27 -0.52
N ASN A 219 -16.22 -7.27 -0.58
CA ASN A 219 -14.84 -7.40 -0.13
C ASN A 219 -14.73 -6.90 1.31
N ILE A 220 -15.11 -7.75 2.28
CA ILE A 220 -15.23 -7.40 3.71
C ILE A 220 -13.91 -6.86 4.26
N ILE A 221 -12.79 -7.53 3.98
CA ILE A 221 -11.46 -7.10 4.46
C ILE A 221 -11.14 -5.68 3.99
N ARG A 222 -11.38 -5.36 2.72
CA ARG A 222 -11.15 -4.01 2.19
C ARG A 222 -12.16 -2.98 2.68
N MET A 223 -13.38 -3.39 2.99
CA MET A 223 -14.33 -2.51 3.67
C MET A 223 -13.80 -2.11 5.05
N LEU A 224 -13.26 -3.07 5.82
CA LEU A 224 -12.67 -2.80 7.13
C LEU A 224 -11.46 -1.86 7.02
N ASP A 225 -10.54 -2.10 6.08
CA ASP A 225 -9.40 -1.20 5.81
C ASP A 225 -9.86 0.26 5.56
N VAL A 226 -10.90 0.43 4.73
CA VAL A 226 -11.44 1.76 4.42
C VAL A 226 -12.13 2.36 5.64
N LYS A 227 -12.91 1.58 6.38
CA LYS A 227 -13.57 2.03 7.61
C LYS A 227 -12.53 2.53 8.63
N THR A 228 -11.38 1.87 8.75
CA THR A 228 -10.29 2.30 9.62
C THR A 228 -9.74 3.67 9.21
N ILE A 229 -9.50 3.91 7.92
CA ILE A 229 -9.06 5.24 7.42
C ILE A 229 -10.12 6.30 7.75
N LEU A 230 -11.39 5.99 7.50
CA LEU A 230 -12.50 6.90 7.80
C LEU A 230 -12.57 7.22 9.30
N SER A 231 -12.46 6.24 10.20
CA SER A 231 -12.56 6.47 11.65
C SER A 231 -11.44 7.35 12.20
N ILE A 232 -10.22 7.21 11.66
CA ILE A 232 -9.07 8.06 12.04
C ILE A 232 -9.37 9.51 11.68
N HIS A 233 -9.76 9.77 10.42
CA HIS A 233 -10.00 11.14 9.98
C HIS A 233 -11.28 11.76 10.52
N LEU A 234 -12.33 10.96 10.78
CA LEU A 234 -13.52 11.44 11.49
C LEU A 234 -13.18 11.83 12.93
N THR A 235 -12.25 11.12 13.58
CA THR A 235 -11.73 11.50 14.90
C THR A 235 -10.99 12.83 14.83
N GLU A 236 -10.08 12.99 13.86
CA GLU A 236 -9.32 14.24 13.66
C GLU A 236 -10.23 15.44 13.36
N THR A 237 -11.31 15.24 12.61
CA THR A 237 -12.27 16.32 12.29
C THR A 237 -13.29 16.57 13.40
N GLY A 238 -13.24 15.81 14.51
CA GLY A 238 -14.12 15.96 15.67
C GLY A 238 -15.49 15.29 15.54
N GLU A 239 -15.72 14.48 14.51
CA GLU A 239 -16.93 13.68 14.30
C GLU A 239 -16.90 12.38 15.13
N TYR A 240 -16.69 12.52 16.45
CA TYR A 240 -16.38 11.41 17.35
C TYR A 240 -17.44 10.31 17.38
N GLU A 241 -18.72 10.67 17.40
CA GLU A 241 -19.81 9.67 17.44
C GLU A 241 -19.80 8.75 16.21
N ARG A 242 -19.62 9.34 15.02
CA ARG A 242 -19.54 8.57 13.77
C ARG A 242 -18.29 7.70 13.75
N ALA A 243 -17.16 8.21 14.20
CA ALA A 243 -15.91 7.45 14.28
C ALA A 243 -16.03 6.27 15.26
N GLU A 244 -16.65 6.48 16.42
CA GLU A 244 -16.85 5.45 17.45
C GLU A 244 -17.77 4.35 16.95
N ASN A 245 -18.89 4.69 16.30
CA ASN A 245 -19.80 3.71 15.71
C ASN A 245 -19.07 2.87 14.65
N LEU A 246 -18.26 3.51 13.80
CA LEU A 246 -17.50 2.82 12.77
C LEU A 246 -16.47 1.85 13.35
N LEU A 247 -15.79 2.24 14.42
CA LEU A 247 -14.82 1.40 15.11
C LEU A 247 -15.47 0.21 15.82
N LYS A 248 -16.67 0.39 16.40
CA LYS A 248 -17.44 -0.72 16.97
C LYS A 248 -17.88 -1.71 15.90
N GLU A 249 -18.37 -1.22 14.76
CA GLU A 249 -18.66 -2.10 13.61
C GLU A 249 -17.41 -2.87 13.14
N ILE A 250 -16.24 -2.23 13.12
CA ILE A 250 -14.98 -2.91 12.75
C ILE A 250 -14.67 -4.03 13.76
N LEU A 251 -14.83 -3.79 15.05
CA LEU A 251 -14.60 -4.81 16.08
C LEU A 251 -15.53 -6.01 15.92
N ASP A 252 -16.84 -5.76 15.78
CA ASP A 252 -17.85 -6.81 15.60
C ASP A 252 -17.56 -7.66 14.34
N ASP A 253 -17.24 -7.00 13.22
CA ASP A 253 -16.88 -7.66 11.97
C ASP A 253 -15.55 -8.44 12.09
N ALA A 254 -14.56 -7.89 12.79
CA ALA A 254 -13.24 -8.51 12.99
C ALA A 254 -13.32 -9.78 13.87
N GLU A 255 -14.13 -9.74 14.93
CA GLU A 255 -14.41 -10.91 15.78
C GLU A 255 -15.09 -12.01 14.96
N LEU A 256 -16.10 -11.66 14.15
CA LEU A 256 -16.83 -12.61 13.31
C LEU A 256 -15.92 -13.37 12.32
N ILE A 257 -14.96 -12.67 11.72
CA ILE A 257 -13.99 -13.27 10.79
C ILE A 257 -12.72 -13.79 11.46
N GLN A 258 -12.62 -13.67 12.79
CA GLN A 258 -11.47 -14.08 13.62
C GLN A 258 -10.15 -13.44 13.16
N ASN A 259 -10.18 -12.17 12.79
CA ASN A 259 -9.00 -11.43 12.35
C ASN A 259 -8.46 -10.54 13.47
N THR A 260 -7.52 -11.10 14.24
CA THR A 260 -6.91 -10.44 15.40
C THR A 260 -6.12 -9.18 15.04
N THR A 261 -5.57 -9.08 13.82
CA THR A 261 -4.85 -7.88 13.36
C THR A 261 -5.81 -6.70 13.17
N ILE A 262 -7.01 -6.93 12.62
CA ILE A 262 -8.00 -5.86 12.47
C ILE A 262 -8.58 -5.46 13.83
N GLU A 263 -8.83 -6.45 14.70
CA GLU A 263 -9.29 -6.22 16.07
C GLU A 263 -8.30 -5.35 16.86
N GLU A 264 -7.01 -5.68 16.78
CA GLU A 264 -5.91 -4.92 17.37
C GLU A 264 -5.90 -3.46 16.94
N MET A 265 -5.96 -3.21 15.62
CA MET A 265 -6.00 -1.86 15.06
C MET A 265 -7.26 -1.09 15.48
N ALA A 266 -8.41 -1.75 15.58
CA ALA A 266 -9.66 -1.11 15.98
C ALA A 266 -9.62 -0.66 17.45
N TRP A 267 -9.09 -1.51 18.35
CA TRP A 267 -8.86 -1.12 19.75
C TRP A 267 -7.87 0.04 19.87
N HIS A 268 -6.78 0.03 19.09
CA HIS A 268 -5.84 1.15 19.07
C HIS A 268 -6.53 2.46 18.68
N ASN A 269 -7.31 2.43 17.60
CA ASN A 269 -7.99 3.62 17.09
C ASN A 269 -9.13 4.11 18.00
N LEU A 270 -9.80 3.23 18.75
CA LEU A 270 -10.70 3.64 19.83
C LEU A 270 -9.94 4.36 20.96
N GLY A 271 -8.74 3.87 21.29
CA GLY A 271 -7.83 4.55 22.21
C GLY A 271 -7.49 5.96 21.73
N PHE A 272 -7.17 6.11 20.44
CA PHE A 272 -6.90 7.40 19.81
C PHE A 272 -8.12 8.33 19.83
N LEU A 273 -9.32 7.79 19.56
CA LEU A 273 -10.59 8.51 19.61
C LEU A 273 -10.91 9.08 21.00
N TYR A 274 -10.82 8.25 22.03
CA TYR A 274 -11.06 8.71 23.40
C TYR A 274 -9.93 9.62 23.91
N GLY A 275 -8.70 9.36 23.46
CA GLY A 275 -7.55 10.18 23.79
C GLY A 275 -7.65 11.61 23.25
N THR A 276 -8.15 11.76 22.01
CA THR A 276 -8.41 13.07 21.37
C THR A 276 -9.51 13.84 22.10
N GLN A 277 -10.49 13.14 22.66
CA GLN A 277 -11.52 13.72 23.54
C GLN A 277 -11.04 14.00 24.97
N ASN A 278 -9.75 13.75 25.27
CA ASN A 278 -9.14 13.85 26.60
C ASN A 278 -9.69 12.87 27.66
N PHE A 279 -10.38 11.81 27.26
CA PHE A 279 -10.81 10.73 28.15
C PHE A 279 -9.68 9.71 28.37
N SER A 280 -8.64 10.12 29.11
CA SER A 280 -7.40 9.34 29.26
C SER A 280 -7.60 7.94 29.84
N GLU A 281 -8.52 7.76 30.79
CA GLU A 281 -8.77 6.43 31.37
C GLU A 281 -9.41 5.46 30.36
N LYS A 282 -10.40 5.93 29.59
CA LYS A 282 -11.02 5.14 28.51
C LYS A 282 -10.01 4.83 27.40
N ALA A 283 -9.19 5.81 27.04
CA ALA A 283 -8.13 5.62 26.05
C ALA A 283 -7.17 4.51 26.47
N LEU A 284 -6.72 4.52 27.74
CA LEU A 284 -5.86 3.47 28.30
C LEU A 284 -6.52 2.10 28.27
N GLU A 285 -7.80 1.97 28.61
CA GLU A 285 -8.52 0.70 28.53
C GLU A 285 -8.45 0.11 27.10
N CYS A 286 -8.73 0.93 26.09
CA CYS A 286 -8.68 0.51 24.69
C CYS A 286 -7.25 0.16 24.25
N TYR A 287 -6.25 0.98 24.61
CA TYR A 287 -4.86 0.69 24.27
C TYR A 287 -4.34 -0.59 24.94
N TYR A 288 -4.75 -0.91 26.16
CA TYR A 288 -4.38 -2.19 26.78
C TYR A 288 -5.03 -3.40 26.12
N LYS A 289 -6.27 -3.28 25.64
CA LYS A 289 -6.92 -4.32 24.81
C LYS A 289 -6.17 -4.54 23.50
N SER A 290 -5.77 -3.45 22.83
CA SER A 290 -4.93 -3.51 21.64
C SER A 290 -3.57 -4.16 21.95
N LEU A 291 -2.88 -3.71 22.99
CA LEU A 291 -1.56 -4.21 23.39
C LEU A 291 -1.54 -5.72 23.68
N ALA A 292 -2.64 -6.28 24.19
CA ALA A 292 -2.77 -7.71 24.45
C ALA A 292 -2.76 -8.57 23.17
N LEU A 293 -3.08 -7.98 22.02
CA LEU A 293 -3.13 -8.65 20.71
C LEU A 293 -1.88 -8.39 19.86
N ILE A 294 -1.11 -7.35 20.19
CA ILE A 294 0.07 -6.95 19.42
C ILE A 294 1.26 -7.87 19.68
N GLU A 295 1.93 -8.30 18.60
CA GLU A 295 3.25 -8.90 18.69
C GLU A 295 4.28 -7.88 19.19
N LYS A 296 5.02 -8.24 20.25
CA LYS A 296 6.03 -7.37 20.86
C LYS A 296 7.08 -6.92 19.86
N TYR A 297 7.62 -5.72 20.08
CA TYR A 297 8.74 -5.14 19.32
C TYR A 297 8.43 -4.81 17.84
N THR A 298 7.15 -4.82 17.46
CA THR A 298 6.67 -4.30 16.16
C THR A 298 6.48 -2.78 16.20
N GLU A 299 6.29 -2.15 15.04
CA GLU A 299 6.00 -0.71 14.97
C GLU A 299 4.69 -0.36 15.71
N SER A 300 3.63 -1.16 15.51
CA SER A 300 2.34 -1.01 16.20
C SER A 300 2.49 -1.11 17.71
N TYR A 301 3.36 -2.01 18.19
CA TYR A 301 3.63 -2.18 19.62
C TYR A 301 4.16 -0.89 20.25
N TYR A 302 5.21 -0.32 19.67
CA TYR A 302 5.82 0.90 20.19
C TYR A 302 4.91 2.12 20.03
N LEU A 303 4.09 2.17 18.99
CA LEU A 303 3.07 3.21 18.84
C LEU A 303 2.05 3.16 19.99
N THR A 304 1.50 1.98 20.28
CA THR A 304 0.54 1.77 21.38
C THR A 304 1.16 2.08 22.73
N ILE A 305 2.41 1.63 22.99
CA ILE A 305 3.14 1.97 24.23
C ILE A 305 3.35 3.47 24.37
N GLY A 306 3.76 4.15 23.30
CA GLY A 306 3.96 5.60 23.33
C GLY A 306 2.67 6.34 23.69
N ASN A 307 1.53 5.90 23.16
CA ASN A 307 0.21 6.47 23.50
C ASN A 307 -0.19 6.18 24.95
N ILE A 308 0.03 4.95 25.44
CA ILE A 308 -0.18 4.59 26.85
C ILE A 308 0.66 5.49 27.76
N ALA A 309 1.96 5.60 27.50
CA ALA A 309 2.87 6.44 28.28
C ALA A 309 2.42 7.90 28.29
N THR A 310 2.03 8.45 27.14
CA THR A 310 1.50 9.82 27.01
C THR A 310 0.27 10.04 27.91
N HIS A 311 -0.68 9.11 27.93
CA HIS A 311 -1.87 9.22 28.78
C HIS A 311 -1.58 8.98 30.26
N LEU A 312 -0.63 8.11 30.60
CA LEU A 312 -0.17 7.94 31.99
C LEU A 312 0.52 9.21 32.52
N LEU A 313 1.30 9.90 31.70
CA LEU A 313 1.90 11.20 32.04
C LEU A 313 0.82 12.26 32.28
N LYS A 314 -0.22 12.33 31.44
CA LYS A 314 -1.39 13.22 31.67
C LYS A 314 -2.07 12.95 33.01
N LEU A 315 -2.11 11.69 33.45
CA LEU A 315 -2.64 11.27 34.74
C LEU A 315 -1.61 11.32 35.89
N GLN A 316 -0.44 11.91 35.67
CA GLN A 316 0.65 12.04 36.65
C GLN A 316 1.17 10.70 37.21
N LYS A 317 1.02 9.60 36.45
CA LYS A 317 1.49 8.26 36.80
C LYS A 317 2.93 8.01 36.37
N ASN A 318 3.81 8.98 36.59
CA ASN A 318 5.20 9.01 36.09
C ASN A 318 6.00 7.74 36.43
N LYS A 319 5.89 7.24 37.66
CA LYS A 319 6.61 6.01 38.08
C LYS A 319 6.25 4.80 37.23
N GLN A 320 4.99 4.67 36.81
CA GLN A 320 4.56 3.57 35.94
C GLN A 320 5.19 3.70 34.55
N VAL A 321 5.28 4.92 34.03
CA VAL A 321 5.92 5.19 32.73
C VAL A 321 7.41 4.89 32.76
N VAL A 322 8.13 5.31 33.82
CA VAL A 322 9.55 4.99 33.98
C VAL A 322 9.77 3.48 33.98
N ASN A 323 9.06 2.74 34.84
CA ASN A 323 9.23 1.29 34.95
C ASN A 323 8.88 0.55 33.65
N MET A 324 7.83 1.00 32.96
CA MET A 324 7.42 0.42 31.67
C MET A 324 8.47 0.67 30.59
N LEU A 325 8.90 1.92 30.41
CA LEU A 325 9.76 2.29 29.30
C LEU A 325 11.23 1.91 29.52
N GLU A 326 11.68 1.73 30.75
CA GLU A 326 13.06 1.32 31.05
C GLU A 326 13.40 -0.02 30.39
N GLN A 327 12.55 -1.04 30.60
CA GLN A 327 12.73 -2.36 30.00
C GLN A 327 12.64 -2.32 28.47
N GLU A 328 11.70 -1.54 27.94
CA GLU A 328 11.51 -1.42 26.49
C GLU A 328 12.71 -0.74 25.82
N LEU A 329 13.25 0.32 26.41
CA LEU A 329 14.41 1.04 25.87
C LEU A 329 15.69 0.20 25.88
N GLU A 330 15.87 -0.67 26.89
CA GLU A 330 16.99 -1.61 26.95
C GLU A 330 16.93 -2.69 25.86
N SER A 331 15.74 -3.00 25.35
CA SER A 331 15.55 -4.01 24.30
C SER A 331 15.95 -3.54 22.89
N PHE A 332 16.13 -2.24 22.68
CA PHE A 332 16.51 -1.71 21.36
C PHE A 332 17.99 -1.98 21.05
N GLU A 333 18.24 -2.76 20.00
CA GLU A 333 19.60 -2.91 19.45
C GLU A 333 20.06 -1.64 18.70
N ASP A 334 19.13 -0.98 17.99
CA ASP A 334 19.38 0.23 17.20
C ASP A 334 18.69 1.44 17.83
N THR A 335 19.49 2.31 18.45
CA THR A 335 19.05 3.56 19.08
C THR A 335 18.78 4.68 18.08
N THR A 336 19.02 4.45 16.79
CA THR A 336 18.72 5.41 15.71
C THR A 336 17.30 5.25 15.15
N ARG A 337 16.53 4.27 15.64
CA ARG A 337 15.12 4.09 15.28
C ARG A 337 14.24 5.23 15.78
N ILE A 338 13.25 5.61 14.96
CA ILE A 338 12.28 6.68 15.31
C ILE A 338 11.51 6.31 16.58
N GLU A 339 11.14 5.04 16.75
CA GLU A 339 10.40 4.55 17.92
C GLU A 339 11.23 4.72 19.20
N TYR A 340 12.53 4.40 19.16
CA TYR A 340 13.44 4.58 20.28
C TYR A 340 13.46 6.04 20.75
N VAL A 341 13.65 6.98 19.82
CA VAL A 341 13.69 8.40 20.14
C VAL A 341 12.39 8.87 20.79
N LYS A 342 11.23 8.48 20.22
CA LYS A 342 9.92 8.84 20.77
C LYS A 342 9.73 8.34 22.20
N LEU A 343 10.05 7.07 22.47
CA LEU A 343 9.92 6.48 23.80
C LEU A 343 10.94 7.09 24.78
N ARG A 344 12.16 7.38 24.31
CA ARG A 344 13.21 7.99 25.15
C ARG A 344 12.83 9.39 25.60
N VAL A 345 12.17 10.17 24.74
CA VAL A 345 11.62 11.47 25.10
C VAL A 345 10.58 11.34 26.23
N LEU A 346 9.62 10.43 26.08
CA LEU A 346 8.59 10.17 27.11
C LEU A 346 9.19 9.67 28.43
N TYR A 347 10.28 8.90 28.37
CA TYR A 347 11.00 8.42 29.56
C TYR A 347 11.65 9.57 30.34
N PHE A 348 12.34 10.50 29.66
CA PHE A 348 12.91 11.67 30.33
C PHE A 348 11.83 12.60 30.90
N GLU A 349 10.69 12.75 30.21
CA GLU A 349 9.53 13.45 30.74
C GLU A 349 9.02 12.83 32.03
N ALA A 350 8.88 11.49 32.05
CA ALA A 350 8.44 10.77 33.24
C ALA A 350 9.40 10.98 34.42
N LYS A 351 10.71 11.04 34.17
CA LYS A 351 11.73 11.34 35.18
C LYS A 351 11.79 12.81 35.63
N ASN A 352 11.09 13.72 34.94
CA ASN A 352 11.21 15.17 35.13
C ASN A 352 12.65 15.70 34.92
N GLU A 353 13.41 15.09 34.03
CA GLU A 353 14.81 15.46 33.73
C GLU A 353 14.89 16.38 32.50
N GLU A 354 14.30 17.57 32.56
CA GLU A 354 14.18 18.48 31.42
C GLU A 354 15.53 18.80 30.76
N LYS A 355 16.57 19.09 31.55
CA LYS A 355 17.91 19.38 31.02
C LYS A 355 18.48 18.19 30.25
N ALA A 356 18.34 16.97 30.77
CA ALA A 356 18.85 15.76 30.11
C ALA A 356 18.09 15.50 28.79
N LEU A 357 16.78 15.70 28.80
CA LEU A 357 15.95 15.61 27.61
C LEU A 357 16.39 16.57 26.51
N ILE A 358 16.60 17.84 26.84
CA ILE A 358 17.01 18.84 25.85
C ILE A 358 18.40 18.51 25.28
N LEU A 359 19.35 18.10 26.12
CA LEU A 359 20.67 17.66 25.66
C LEU A 359 20.57 16.45 24.70
N TYR A 360 19.74 15.47 25.05
CA TYR A 360 19.49 14.31 24.18
C TYR A 360 18.83 14.71 22.85
N LEU A 361 17.83 15.58 22.87
CA LEU A 361 17.16 16.06 21.66
C LEU A 361 18.14 16.82 20.75
N VAL A 362 19.04 17.61 21.30
CA VAL A 362 20.07 18.34 20.52
C VAL A 362 21.11 17.40 19.94
N ALA A 363 21.59 16.43 20.71
CA ALA A 363 22.67 15.54 20.31
C ALA A 363 22.21 14.46 19.32
N ASP A 364 21.08 13.81 19.62
CA ASP A 364 20.64 12.61 18.92
C ASP A 364 19.23 12.76 18.35
N GLY A 365 18.26 13.17 19.18
CA GLY A 365 16.84 13.09 18.85
C GLY A 365 16.43 13.88 17.60
N LEU A 366 16.83 15.15 17.51
CA LEU A 366 16.51 16.01 16.38
C LEU A 366 17.25 15.56 15.09
N PRO A 367 18.57 15.32 15.09
CA PRO A 367 19.26 14.77 13.91
C PRO A 367 18.66 13.47 13.37
N ILE A 368 18.27 12.54 14.26
CA ILE A 368 17.64 11.27 13.86
C ILE A 368 16.28 11.54 13.17
N MET A 369 15.45 12.42 13.72
CA MET A 369 14.16 12.78 13.12
C MET A 369 14.33 13.46 11.76
N GLU A 370 15.34 14.32 11.60
CA GLU A 370 15.66 14.97 10.32
C GLU A 370 16.11 13.96 9.27
N LYS A 371 17.01 13.03 9.64
CA LYS A 371 17.49 11.96 8.75
C LYS A 371 16.35 11.09 8.22
N HIS A 372 15.36 10.82 9.05
CA HIS A 372 14.18 10.03 8.67
C HIS A 372 13.07 10.87 8.01
N GLY A 373 13.26 12.18 7.85
CA GLY A 373 12.26 13.06 7.24
C GLY A 373 10.99 13.26 8.07
N ASN A 374 11.01 13.00 9.39
CA ASN A 374 9.87 13.19 10.27
C ASN A 374 9.68 14.67 10.63
N ARG A 375 9.15 15.44 9.68
CA ARG A 375 9.04 16.90 9.79
C ARG A 375 8.26 17.37 11.01
N MET A 376 7.21 16.64 11.40
CA MET A 376 6.37 16.99 12.55
C MET A 376 7.16 16.89 13.87
N LYS A 377 7.93 15.81 14.08
CA LYS A 377 8.77 15.70 15.27
C LYS A 377 9.98 16.64 15.23
N VAL A 378 10.52 16.94 14.05
CA VAL A 378 11.56 17.99 13.92
C VAL A 378 11.02 19.35 14.36
N TYR A 379 9.81 19.70 13.93
CA TYR A 379 9.12 20.92 14.37
C TYR A 379 8.92 20.96 15.89
N GLU A 380 8.28 19.94 16.46
CA GLU A 380 7.95 19.86 17.89
C GLU A 380 9.19 19.89 18.79
N TYR A 381 10.21 19.11 18.44
CA TYR A 381 11.45 19.07 19.22
C TYR A 381 12.23 20.38 19.12
N SER A 382 12.22 21.02 17.95
CA SER A 382 12.87 22.33 17.77
C SER A 382 12.18 23.43 18.59
N GLU A 383 10.84 23.46 18.65
CA GLU A 383 10.13 24.40 19.53
C GLU A 383 10.51 24.18 21.00
N ARG A 384 10.51 22.93 21.45
CA ARG A 384 10.84 22.60 22.84
C ARG A 384 12.27 22.98 23.22
N ILE A 385 13.23 22.74 22.33
CA ILE A 385 14.63 23.16 22.54
C ILE A 385 14.71 24.69 22.61
N ALA A 386 14.02 25.39 21.71
CA ALA A 386 14.00 26.84 21.70
C ALA A 386 13.44 27.44 22.99
N GLU A 387 12.29 26.94 23.48
CA GLU A 387 11.66 27.38 24.72
C GLU A 387 12.57 27.18 25.94
N TYR A 388 13.32 26.07 25.96
CA TYR A 388 14.31 25.84 27.02
C TYR A 388 15.42 26.89 27.02
N TYR A 389 16.09 27.11 25.88
CA TYR A 389 17.18 28.09 25.79
C TYR A 389 16.70 29.52 25.99
N GLN A 390 15.48 29.84 25.57
CA GLN A 390 14.87 31.15 25.84
C GLN A 390 14.71 31.40 27.34
N ARG A 391 14.25 30.41 28.12
CA ARG A 391 14.15 30.52 29.59
C ARG A 391 15.52 30.59 30.28
N GLN A 392 16.56 30.00 29.69
CA GLN A 392 17.94 30.10 30.19
C GLN A 392 18.64 31.42 29.79
N GLY A 393 18.03 32.24 28.93
CA GLY A 393 18.59 33.50 28.44
C GLY A 393 19.54 33.37 27.24
N ASP A 394 19.72 32.17 26.67
CA ASP A 394 20.52 31.96 25.46
C ASP A 394 19.68 32.25 24.21
N THR A 395 19.63 33.54 23.85
CA THR A 395 18.85 34.03 22.72
C THR A 395 19.37 33.55 21.36
N LEU A 396 20.66 33.22 21.25
CA LEU A 396 21.26 32.75 20.01
C LEU A 396 20.77 31.34 19.67
N LEU A 397 20.90 30.42 20.64
CA LEU A 397 20.42 29.05 20.46
C LEU A 397 18.89 29.01 20.33
N ALA A 398 18.17 29.78 21.16
CA ALA A 398 16.72 29.87 21.03
C ALA A 398 16.29 30.27 19.61
N ASN A 399 16.87 31.34 19.05
CA ASN A 399 16.56 31.78 17.69
C ASN A 399 16.94 30.76 16.62
N LYS A 400 18.07 30.06 16.78
CA LYS A 400 18.49 28.99 15.86
C LYS A 400 17.41 27.90 15.75
N TYR A 401 16.93 27.38 16.88
CA TYR A 401 15.94 26.30 16.86
C TYR A 401 14.54 26.79 16.45
N LEU A 402 14.16 28.04 16.75
CA LEU A 402 12.94 28.65 16.19
C LEU A 402 12.97 28.74 14.66
N GLN A 403 14.12 29.06 14.07
CA GLN A 403 14.26 29.07 12.60
C GLN A 403 14.10 27.68 11.99
N ILE A 404 14.64 26.65 12.64
CA ILE A 404 14.46 25.25 12.20
C ILE A 404 12.98 24.87 12.27
N SER A 405 12.31 25.15 13.40
CA SER A 405 10.87 24.92 13.57
C SER A 405 10.04 25.62 12.47
N LEU A 406 10.25 26.92 12.27
CA LEU A 406 9.51 27.73 11.30
C LEU A 406 9.71 27.25 9.85
N HIS A 407 10.90 26.77 9.51
CA HIS A 407 11.18 26.17 8.21
C HIS A 407 10.37 24.89 7.98
N GLN A 408 10.29 24.03 9.00
CA GLN A 408 9.49 22.80 8.89
C GLN A 408 8.00 23.10 8.83
N MET A 409 7.49 24.06 9.63
CA MET A 409 6.08 24.47 9.62
C MET A 409 5.61 24.94 8.23
N LYS A 410 6.43 25.76 7.55
CA LYS A 410 6.13 26.22 6.18
C LYS A 410 6.04 25.04 5.20
N LYS A 411 6.89 24.03 5.38
CA LYS A 411 6.90 22.84 4.52
C LYS A 411 5.76 21.88 4.82
N THR A 412 5.35 21.71 6.08
CA THR A 412 4.23 20.85 6.46
C THR A 412 2.89 21.42 6.00
N HIS A 413 2.69 22.75 6.13
CA HIS A 413 1.50 23.43 5.60
C HIS A 413 1.40 23.35 4.07
N ASN A 414 2.53 23.48 3.36
CA ASN A 414 2.53 23.35 1.90
C ASN A 414 2.34 21.91 1.39
N THR A 415 2.50 20.89 2.26
CA THR A 415 2.29 19.48 1.89
C THR A 415 0.99 18.87 2.44
N GLY A 416 0.17 19.64 3.15
CA GLY A 416 -1.13 19.19 3.66
C GLY A 416 -1.09 18.26 4.87
N VAL A 417 0.06 18.11 5.53
CA VAL A 417 0.20 17.29 6.75
C VAL A 417 -0.33 18.11 7.93
N LEU A 418 -1.62 17.97 8.20
CA LEU A 418 -2.25 18.47 9.42
C LEU A 418 -2.04 17.45 10.55
N ARG A 419 -1.40 17.95 11.62
CA ARG A 419 -1.27 17.47 13.00
C ARG A 419 -1.29 15.97 13.30
#